data_AF-A0AAW8SNM3-F1
#
_entry.id   AF-A0AAW8SNM3-F1
#
_cell.length_a   1.000
_cell.length_b   1.000
_cell.length_c   1.000
_cell.angle_alpha   90.00
_cell.angle_beta   90.00
_cell.angle_gamma   90.00
#
_symmetry.space_group_name_H-M   'P 1'
#
loop_
_entity.id
_entity.type
_entity.pdbx_description
1 polymer ?
#
loop_
_entity_poly.entity_id
_entity_poly.type
_entity_poly.pdbx_seq_one_letter_code
_entity_poly.pdbx_strand_id
1 'polypeptide(L)'
;MTNLNKLTIIKEKSSNSITTQLVARFKELMEKETISIQMDVVDYDEEAIQQLSGDILLLSLPLMHELRYLNRLKTRFYFVSFIDPYAYAQIDARRLLKQLRMIQQFESEKISKFHPKSSWTYADYFFAMTQMKKEATAIKC
;
A
#
# COMPACT_ATOMS: atom_id res chain seq x y z
N MET A 1 14.61 13.65 -2.78
CA MET A 1 13.88 12.41 -2.43
C MET A 1 12.84 12.74 -1.36
N THR A 2 11.58 12.36 -1.58
CA THR A 2 10.54 12.46 -0.54
C THR A 2 10.84 11.41 0.52
N ASN A 3 10.98 11.79 1.78
CA ASN A 3 11.29 10.87 2.86
C ASN A 3 10.00 10.21 3.38
N LEU A 4 9.56 9.13 2.74
CA LEU A 4 8.34 8.40 3.11
C LEU A 4 8.67 7.38 4.21
N ASN A 5 8.24 7.69 5.43
CA ASN A 5 8.64 6.98 6.66
C ASN A 5 7.46 6.31 7.37
N LYS A 6 6.22 6.53 6.93
CA LYS A 6 5.04 5.94 7.53
C LYS A 6 4.24 5.07 6.54
N LEU A 7 4.14 3.78 6.83
CA LEU A 7 3.26 2.84 6.15
C LEU A 7 2.02 2.57 7.01
N THR A 8 0.83 2.82 6.47
CA THR A 8 -0.44 2.41 7.06
C THR A 8 -1.02 1.26 6.25
N ILE A 9 -1.39 0.16 6.90
CA ILE A 9 -2.12 -0.95 6.27
C ILE A 9 -3.53 -0.99 6.84
N ILE A 10 -4.55 -0.84 5.98
CA ILE A 10 -5.94 -1.11 6.37
C ILE A 10 -6.26 -2.56 6.02
N LYS A 11 -6.71 -3.32 7.02
CA LYS A 11 -7.08 -4.74 6.90
C LYS A 11 -8.57 -4.97 7.16
N GLU A 12 -9.08 -6.08 6.67
CA GLU A 12 -10.40 -6.59 7.06
C GLU A 12 -10.48 -6.87 8.57
N LYS A 13 -11.68 -6.68 9.17
CA LYS A 13 -11.95 -6.90 10.61
C LYS A 13 -11.70 -8.34 11.11
N SER A 14 -11.44 -9.29 10.21
CA SER A 14 -11.18 -10.69 10.58
C SER A 14 -9.85 -10.86 11.29
N SER A 15 -9.85 -11.54 12.44
CA SER A 15 -8.69 -11.74 13.31
C SER A 15 -7.66 -12.74 12.77
N ASN A 16 -8.04 -13.60 11.82
CA ASN A 16 -7.17 -14.64 11.23
C ASN A 16 -7.05 -14.52 9.71
N SER A 17 -6.96 -13.28 9.24
CA SER A 17 -6.94 -13.01 7.81
C SER A 17 -5.56 -13.19 7.17
N ILE A 18 -5.53 -13.34 5.84
CA ILE A 18 -4.28 -13.38 5.06
C ILE A 18 -3.46 -12.10 5.32
N THR A 19 -4.13 -10.94 5.44
CA THR A 19 -3.46 -9.67 5.77
C THR A 19 -2.74 -9.76 7.12
N THR A 20 -3.36 -10.36 8.13
CA THR A 20 -2.76 -10.50 9.47
C THR A 20 -1.48 -11.33 9.42
N GLN A 21 -1.51 -12.46 8.70
CA GLN A 21 -0.33 -13.32 8.53
C GLN A 21 0.78 -12.63 7.72
N LEU A 22 0.42 -11.94 6.64
CA LEU A 22 1.37 -11.21 5.81
C LEU A 22 2.05 -10.08 6.59
N VAL A 23 1.28 -9.30 7.34
CA VAL A 23 1.77 -8.21 8.20
C VAL A 23 2.73 -8.75 9.26
N ALA A 24 2.40 -9.87 9.91
CA ALA A 24 3.29 -10.48 10.90
C ALA A 24 4.65 -10.86 10.29
N ARG A 25 4.64 -11.57 9.15
CA ARG A 25 5.88 -11.91 8.42
C ARG A 25 6.65 -10.68 7.95
N PHE A 26 5.93 -9.61 7.58
CA PHE A 26 6.54 -8.38 7.14
C PHE A 26 7.22 -7.62 8.30
N LYS A 27 6.62 -7.59 9.49
CA LYS A 27 7.26 -7.04 10.71
C LYS A 27 8.57 -7.76 11.02
N GLU A 28 8.56 -9.10 11.04
CA GLU A 28 9.77 -9.89 11.26
C GLU A 28 10.86 -9.58 10.21
N LEU A 29 10.46 -9.42 8.94
CA LEU A 29 11.40 -9.08 7.87
C LEU A 29 11.99 -7.69 8.05
N MET A 30 11.18 -6.70 8.42
CA MET A 30 11.64 -5.33 8.68
C MET A 30 12.63 -5.27 9.84
N GLU A 31 12.37 -6.00 10.92
CA GLU A 31 13.29 -6.12 12.06
C GLU A 31 14.61 -6.78 11.63
N LYS A 32 14.55 -7.92 10.93
CA LYS A 32 15.74 -8.65 10.45
C LYS A 32 16.60 -7.82 9.49
N GLU A 33 15.99 -7.03 8.60
CA GLU A 33 16.70 -6.20 7.63
C GLU A 33 16.95 -4.76 8.12
N THR A 34 16.64 -4.44 9.39
CA THR A 34 16.81 -3.09 9.99
C THR A 34 16.13 -1.98 9.16
N ILE A 35 14.93 -2.27 8.65
CA ILE A 35 14.17 -1.34 7.80
C ILE A 35 13.50 -0.30 8.68
N SER A 36 13.94 0.95 8.55
CA SER A 36 13.44 2.08 9.35
C SER A 36 12.18 2.70 8.72
N ILE A 37 11.04 2.04 8.88
CA ILE A 37 9.71 2.59 8.53
C ILE A 37 8.72 2.34 9.66
N GLN A 38 7.98 3.37 10.07
CA GLN A 38 6.88 3.21 11.02
C GLN A 38 5.71 2.54 10.33
N MET A 39 5.25 1.41 10.87
CA MET A 39 4.11 0.69 10.31
C MET A 39 2.92 0.63 11.28
N ASP A 40 1.81 1.21 10.86
CA ASP A 40 0.52 1.13 11.55
C ASP A 40 -0.40 0.16 10.80
N VAL A 41 -1.17 -0.64 11.55
CA VAL A 41 -2.12 -1.61 10.99
C VAL A 41 -3.47 -1.35 11.64
N VAL A 42 -4.48 -1.07 10.82
CA VAL A 42 -5.79 -0.60 11.26
C VAL A 42 -6.87 -1.49 10.67
N ASP A 43 -7.84 -1.88 11.49
CA ASP A 43 -9.04 -2.55 11.01
C ASP A 43 -9.92 -1.58 10.22
N TYR A 44 -10.44 -2.04 9.07
CA TYR A 44 -11.37 -1.24 8.27
C TYR A 44 -12.61 -0.91 9.09
N ASP A 45 -12.84 0.37 9.29
CA ASP A 45 -14.03 0.92 9.92
C ASP A 45 -14.34 2.27 9.28
N GLU A 46 -15.55 2.43 8.72
CA GLU A 46 -15.88 3.56 7.84
C GLU A 46 -15.68 4.93 8.51
N GLU A 47 -15.91 5.03 9.82
CA GLU A 47 -15.75 6.28 10.57
C GLU A 47 -14.29 6.47 11.01
N ALA A 48 -13.67 5.43 11.57
CA ALA A 48 -12.31 5.54 12.09
C ALA A 48 -11.28 5.85 10.99
N ILE A 49 -11.45 5.27 9.79
CA ILE A 49 -10.48 5.47 8.70
C ILE A 49 -10.53 6.88 8.12
N GLN A 50 -11.62 7.64 8.31
CA GLN A 50 -11.75 8.99 7.77
C GLN A 50 -10.73 9.95 8.36
N GLN A 51 -10.21 9.67 9.56
CA GLN A 51 -9.22 10.54 10.21
C GLN A 51 -7.78 10.17 9.85
N LEU A 52 -7.56 9.05 9.15
CA LEU A 52 -6.22 8.59 8.81
C LEU A 52 -5.53 9.53 7.80
N SER A 53 -4.23 9.71 8.01
CA SER A 53 -3.32 10.42 7.11
C SER A 53 -1.90 9.89 7.29
N GLY A 54 -1.04 10.08 6.29
CA GLY A 54 0.34 9.62 6.34
C GLY A 54 1.00 9.57 4.97
N ASP A 55 2.11 8.83 4.87
CA ASP A 55 2.88 8.78 3.63
C ASP A 55 2.30 7.73 2.68
N ILE A 56 2.27 6.47 3.11
CA ILE A 56 1.87 5.35 2.26
C ILE A 56 0.70 4.62 2.91
N LEU A 57 -0.41 4.49 2.19
CA LEU A 57 -1.55 3.67 2.55
C LEU A 57 -1.64 2.45 1.62
N LEU A 58 -1.59 1.26 2.20
CA LEU A 58 -1.86 0.00 1.50
C LEU A 58 -3.14 -0.65 2.04
N LEU A 59 -4.03 -1.03 1.12
CA LEU A 59 -5.31 -1.64 1.42
C LEU A 59 -5.22 -3.15 1.20
N SER A 60 -5.82 -3.94 2.08
CA SER A 60 -5.97 -5.37 1.81
C SER A 60 -6.88 -5.63 0.61
N LEU A 61 -6.62 -6.71 -0.13
CA LEU A 61 -7.39 -7.02 -1.34
C LEU A 61 -8.90 -7.17 -1.10
N PRO A 62 -9.38 -7.81 0.00
CA PRO A 62 -10.82 -7.94 0.24
C PRO A 62 -11.56 -6.60 0.34
N LEU A 63 -10.84 -5.51 0.64
CA LEU A 63 -11.42 -4.17 0.70
C LEU A 63 -11.66 -3.54 -0.68
N MET A 64 -11.44 -4.29 -1.78
CA MET A 64 -11.82 -3.85 -3.13
C MET A 64 -13.33 -3.57 -3.26
N HIS A 65 -14.16 -4.15 -2.40
CA HIS A 65 -15.60 -3.87 -2.35
C HIS A 65 -15.93 -2.51 -1.69
N GLU A 66 -14.98 -1.94 -0.94
CA GLU A 66 -15.12 -0.71 -0.17
C GLU A 66 -14.50 0.52 -0.89
N LEU A 67 -14.17 0.38 -2.17
CA LEU A 67 -13.45 1.37 -2.98
C LEU A 67 -14.03 2.78 -2.92
N ARG A 68 -15.35 2.92 -2.82
CA ARG A 68 -16.00 4.23 -2.73
C ARG A 68 -15.50 5.04 -1.53
N TYR A 69 -15.29 4.38 -0.40
CA TYR A 69 -14.79 4.99 0.83
C TYR A 69 -13.29 5.19 0.76
N LEU A 70 -12.57 4.18 0.25
CA LEU A 70 -11.10 4.21 0.19
C LEU A 70 -10.58 5.24 -0.81
N ASN A 71 -11.31 5.51 -1.91
CA ASN A 71 -10.99 6.57 -2.87
C ASN A 71 -11.03 7.98 -2.24
N ARG A 72 -11.69 8.17 -1.10
CA ARG A 72 -11.70 9.45 -0.36
C ARG A 72 -10.41 9.69 0.42
N LEU A 73 -9.65 8.63 0.71
CA LEU A 73 -8.39 8.72 1.48
C LEU A 73 -7.23 9.26 0.64
N LYS A 74 -7.36 9.29 -0.70
CA LYS A 74 -6.31 9.72 -1.64
C LYS A 74 -5.72 11.11 -1.40
N THR A 75 -6.47 12.03 -0.78
CA THR A 75 -6.01 13.40 -0.53
C THR A 75 -5.30 13.53 0.82
N ARG A 76 -5.35 12.49 1.65
CA ARG A 76 -4.79 12.46 3.02
C ARG A 76 -3.49 11.67 3.10
N PHE A 77 -3.14 10.99 2.03
CA PHE A 77 -1.93 10.20 1.92
C PHE A 77 -1.12 10.65 0.72
N TYR A 78 0.21 10.57 0.83
CA TYR A 78 1.09 10.79 -0.31
C TYR A 78 0.89 9.71 -1.38
N PHE A 79 0.65 8.46 -0.98
CA PHE A 79 0.36 7.35 -1.90
C PHE A 79 -0.71 6.41 -1.33
N VAL A 80 -1.66 5.99 -2.16
CA VAL A 80 -2.71 5.03 -1.80
C VAL A 80 -2.78 3.93 -2.85
N SER A 81 -2.70 2.67 -2.43
CA SER A 81 -2.89 1.53 -3.31
C SER A 81 -3.34 0.27 -2.55
N PHE A 82 -3.51 -0.83 -3.26
CA PHE A 82 -3.72 -2.15 -2.67
C PHE A 82 -2.37 -2.85 -2.42
N ILE A 83 -2.34 -3.76 -1.45
CA ILE A 83 -1.27 -4.73 -1.30
C ILE A 83 -1.12 -5.50 -2.63
N ASP A 84 0.12 -5.71 -3.07
CA ASP A 84 0.41 -6.48 -4.27
C ASP A 84 -0.30 -7.84 -4.25
N PRO A 85 -1.03 -8.21 -5.31
CA PRO A 85 -1.84 -9.43 -5.29
C PRO A 85 -1.05 -10.71 -5.05
N TYR A 86 0.20 -10.77 -5.53
CA TYR A 86 1.06 -11.92 -5.32
C TYR A 86 1.69 -11.90 -3.92
N ALA A 87 2.03 -10.74 -3.38
CA ALA A 87 2.42 -10.61 -1.97
C ALA A 87 1.31 -11.13 -1.04
N TYR A 88 0.07 -10.74 -1.33
CA TYR A 88 -1.12 -11.16 -0.58
C TYR A 88 -1.36 -12.67 -0.70
N ALA A 89 -1.56 -13.18 -1.92
CA ALA A 89 -1.96 -14.56 -2.16
C ALA A 89 -0.91 -15.59 -1.67
N GLN A 90 0.37 -15.22 -1.64
CA GLN A 90 1.48 -16.10 -1.25
C GLN A 90 1.98 -15.84 0.17
N ILE A 91 1.42 -14.86 0.89
CA ILE A 91 1.91 -14.39 2.19
C ILE A 91 3.42 -14.09 2.11
N ASP A 92 3.81 -13.40 1.03
CA ASP A 92 5.19 -13.12 0.66
C ASP A 92 5.59 -11.69 1.09
N ALA A 93 6.20 -11.61 2.27
CA ALA A 93 6.71 -10.38 2.85
C ALA A 93 7.80 -9.71 1.98
N ARG A 94 8.59 -10.48 1.21
CA ARG A 94 9.61 -9.89 0.33
C ARG A 94 8.99 -9.18 -0.86
N ARG A 95 7.86 -9.68 -1.38
CA ARG A 95 7.10 -8.96 -2.42
C ARG A 95 6.47 -7.68 -1.88
N LEU A 96 5.93 -7.71 -0.67
CA LEU A 96 5.43 -6.50 -0.01
C LEU A 96 6.57 -5.48 0.20
N LEU A 97 7.75 -5.93 0.60
CA LEU A 97 8.94 -5.07 0.70
C LEU A 97 9.33 -4.45 -0.64
N LYS A 98 9.31 -5.24 -1.72
CA LYS A 98 9.59 -4.74 -3.08
C LYS A 98 8.57 -3.67 -3.49
N GLN A 99 7.28 -3.87 -3.18
CA GLN A 99 6.25 -2.86 -3.40
C GLN A 99 6.55 -1.57 -2.63
N LEU A 100 6.88 -1.67 -1.34
CA LEU A 100 7.22 -0.51 -0.51
C LEU A 100 8.43 0.26 -1.08
N ARG A 101 9.54 -0.44 -1.34
CA ARG A 101 10.77 0.16 -1.90
C ARG A 101 10.51 0.81 -3.26
N MET A 102 9.67 0.19 -4.10
CA MET A 102 9.28 0.77 -5.37
C MET A 102 8.55 2.11 -5.16
N ILE A 103 7.57 2.18 -4.26
CA ILE A 103 6.84 3.42 -3.95
C ILE A 103 7.82 4.52 -3.47
N GLN A 104 8.75 4.17 -2.58
CA GLN A 104 9.76 5.09 -2.05
C GLN A 104 10.76 5.61 -3.09
N GLN A 105 10.93 4.92 -4.22
CA GLN A 105 11.87 5.31 -5.27
C GLN A 105 11.32 6.38 -6.23
N PHE A 106 9.99 6.59 -6.28
CA PHE A 106 9.40 7.58 -7.16
C PHE A 106 9.46 8.99 -6.56
N GLU A 107 9.91 9.94 -7.36
CA GLU A 107 9.79 11.36 -7.08
C GLU A 107 8.32 11.79 -7.04
N SER A 108 8.01 12.80 -6.22
CA SER A 108 6.64 13.30 -6.01
C SER A 108 5.92 13.69 -7.30
N GLU A 109 6.64 14.23 -8.28
CA GLU A 109 6.03 14.64 -9.55
C GLU A 109 5.62 13.43 -10.39
N LYS A 110 6.42 12.36 -10.39
CA LYS A 110 6.13 11.13 -11.13
C LYS A 110 5.05 10.29 -10.45
N ILE A 111 5.06 10.25 -9.12
CA ILE A 111 4.10 9.43 -8.37
C ILE A 111 2.66 9.96 -8.50
N SER A 112 2.50 11.28 -8.70
CA SER A 112 1.19 11.93 -8.89
C SER A 112 0.35 11.32 -10.02
N LYS A 113 1.00 10.76 -11.05
CA LYS A 113 0.35 10.09 -12.18
C LYS A 113 -0.40 8.82 -11.76
N PHE A 114 0.00 8.23 -10.64
CA PHE A 114 -0.56 7.00 -10.08
C PHE A 114 -1.52 7.27 -8.91
N HIS A 115 -1.86 8.54 -8.65
CA HIS A 115 -2.82 8.87 -7.61
C HIS A 115 -4.25 8.49 -8.00
N PRO A 116 -5.03 7.92 -7.06
CA PRO A 116 -6.39 7.51 -7.36
C PRO A 116 -7.29 8.64 -7.86
N LYS A 117 -8.16 8.34 -8.82
CA LYS A 117 -9.27 9.24 -9.20
C LYS A 117 -10.56 8.73 -8.57
N SER A 118 -11.55 9.62 -8.41
CA SER A 118 -12.79 9.27 -7.69
C SER A 118 -13.58 8.15 -8.37
N SER A 119 -13.35 7.92 -9.66
CA SER A 119 -13.94 6.86 -10.48
C SER A 119 -13.09 5.58 -10.56
N TRP A 120 -11.97 5.48 -9.84
CA TRP A 120 -11.10 4.32 -9.93
C TRP A 120 -11.76 3.07 -9.35
N THR A 121 -11.74 2.02 -10.16
CA THR A 121 -12.01 0.64 -9.81
C THR A 121 -10.73 -0.06 -9.37
N TYR A 122 -10.83 -1.27 -8.83
CA TYR A 122 -9.66 -2.08 -8.50
C TYR A 122 -8.74 -2.32 -9.71
N ALA A 123 -9.31 -2.46 -10.91
CA ALA A 123 -8.53 -2.65 -12.13
C ALA A 123 -7.62 -1.45 -12.43
N ASP A 124 -8.06 -0.23 -12.12
CA ASP A 124 -7.26 0.99 -12.27
C ASP A 124 -6.07 0.99 -11.31
N TYR A 125 -6.28 0.62 -10.04
CA TYR A 125 -5.19 0.46 -9.06
C TYR A 125 -4.18 -0.59 -9.51
N PHE A 126 -4.67 -1.75 -9.98
CA PHE A 126 -3.82 -2.83 -10.47
C PHE A 126 -2.99 -2.40 -11.69
N PHE A 127 -3.61 -1.70 -12.63
CA PHE A 127 -2.94 -1.18 -13.82
C PHE A 127 -1.89 -0.12 -13.44
N ALA A 128 -2.23 0.83 -12.57
CA ALA A 128 -1.31 1.84 -12.06
C ALA A 128 -0.06 1.19 -11.43
N MET A 129 -0.26 0.21 -10.54
CA MET A 129 0.84 -0.56 -9.93
C MET A 129 1.69 -1.31 -10.95
N THR A 130 1.06 -1.86 -11.99
CA THR A 130 1.77 -2.56 -13.07
C THR A 130 2.63 -1.60 -13.89
N GLN A 131 2.13 -0.39 -14.18
CA GLN A 131 2.90 0.64 -14.87
C GLN A 131 4.05 1.17 -14.00
N MET A 132 3.82 1.42 -12.71
CA MET A 132 4.89 1.79 -11.77
C MET A 132 6.02 0.76 -11.76
N LYS A 133 5.72 -0.54 -11.77
CA LYS A 133 6.75 -1.59 -11.83
C LYS A 133 7.58 -1.51 -13.11
N LYS A 134 6.94 -1.24 -14.26
CA LYS A 134 7.64 -1.07 -15.55
C LYS A 134 8.56 0.14 -15.50
N GLU A 135 8.06 1.28 -15.03
CA GLU A 135 8.85 2.51 -14.90
C GLU A 135 9.99 2.37 -13.89
N ALA A 136 9.77 1.71 -12.75
CA ALA A 136 10.82 1.45 -11.75
C ALA A 136 11.95 0.56 -12.28
N THR A 137 11.62 -0.38 -13.16
CA THR A 137 12.63 -1.24 -13.81
C THR A 137 13.45 -0.43 -14.82
N ALA A 138 12.82 0.49 -15.55
CA ALA A 138 13.51 1.38 -16.47
C ALA A 138 14.42 2.41 -15.78
N ILE A 139 14.13 2.81 -14.54
CA ILE A 139 15.00 3.71 -13.74
C ILE A 139 16.31 3.02 -13.31
N LYS A 140 16.38 1.69 -13.32
CA LYS A 140 17.56 0.91 -12.93
C LYS A 140 18.49 0.53 -14.09
N CYS A 141 18.13 0.89 -15.33
CA CYS A 141 18.96 0.75 -16.53
C CYS A 141 19.54 2.09 -16.94
#